data_AF-A0A8H4T9M5-F1
#
_entry.id   AF-A0A8H4T9M5-F1
#
_cell.length_a   1.000
_cell.length_b   1.000
_cell.length_c   1.000
_cell.angle_alpha   90.00
_cell.angle_beta   90.00
_cell.angle_gamma   90.00
#
_symmetry.space_group_name_H-M   'P 1'
#
loop_
_entity.id
_entity.type
_entity.pdbx_description
1 polymer ?
#
loop_
_entity_poly.entity_id
_entity_poly.type
_entity_poly.pdbx_seq_one_letter_code
_entity_poly.pdbx_strand_id
1 'polypeptide(L)'
;MPPLLTFSVIVGTIMTSVVADIYNVNVPSGFFPGPQAGIGSWYRASAGQDSTNGKSWCGYTYFNSDPVFAPSLEGMGGATYNSNPDAWREQTRKHCGLEAKVTDPTTGKSQLMYIGDSFDDTWFRVNIDIMIDAYSIIHGNPNGDKNNVIKGVQWELTGRVNTKYAAPGAFWPPTSGGSGSGSGAGGLGAKCDGQTQLCNSGLTCLSPDGVCSDKACNWGCQGWSCSSSVPCQKPWNCASGVCSA
;
A
#
# COMPACT_ATOMS: atom_id res chain seq x y z
N MET A 1 43.66 -47.14 3.89
CA MET A 1 43.20 -45.84 3.37
C MET A 1 41.68 -45.77 3.51
N PRO A 2 41.12 -44.99 4.44
CA PRO A 2 39.77 -44.44 4.31
C PRO A 2 39.86 -42.94 3.92
N PRO A 3 38.78 -42.17 3.70
CA PRO A 3 37.37 -42.47 3.39
C PRO A 3 36.85 -41.55 2.24
N LEU A 4 35.54 -41.56 1.95
CA LEU A 4 34.72 -40.33 1.80
C LEU A 4 33.24 -40.71 1.67
N LEU A 5 32.50 -40.55 2.78
CA LEU A 5 31.04 -40.51 2.80
C LEU A 5 30.62 -39.06 2.58
N THR A 6 30.04 -38.78 1.42
CA THR A 6 29.42 -37.48 1.10
C THR A 6 28.04 -37.40 1.73
N PHE A 7 27.90 -36.53 2.74
CA PHE A 7 26.60 -36.08 3.24
C PHE A 7 26.07 -34.97 2.32
N SER A 8 25.03 -35.27 1.54
CA SER A 8 24.23 -34.26 0.85
C SER A 8 23.31 -33.58 1.85
N VAL A 9 23.58 -32.31 2.16
CA VAL A 9 22.67 -31.45 2.92
C VAL A 9 21.63 -30.90 1.94
N ILE A 10 20.40 -31.39 2.04
CA ILE A 10 19.25 -30.78 1.36
C ILE A 10 18.90 -29.50 2.11
N VAL A 11 19.22 -28.35 1.52
CA VAL A 11 18.75 -27.04 2.01
C VAL A 11 17.28 -26.91 1.63
N GLY A 12 16.39 -27.21 2.57
CA GLY A 12 14.97 -26.89 2.45
C GLY A 12 14.76 -25.39 2.60
N THR A 13 14.29 -24.72 1.56
CA THR A 13 13.81 -23.34 1.64
C THR A 13 12.57 -23.30 2.52
N ILE A 14 12.71 -22.77 3.73
CA ILE A 14 11.60 -22.47 4.63
C ILE A 14 10.87 -21.26 4.04
N MET A 15 9.76 -21.49 3.33
CA MET A 15 8.84 -20.42 2.96
C MET A 15 8.10 -19.99 4.23
N THR A 16 8.60 -18.96 4.91
CA THR A 16 7.86 -18.29 5.99
C THR A 16 6.62 -17.65 5.38
N SER A 17 5.44 -18.16 5.71
CA SER A 17 4.18 -17.49 5.44
C SER A 17 4.18 -16.14 6.15
N VAL A 18 4.31 -15.06 5.38
CA VAL A 18 4.12 -13.68 5.85
C VAL A 18 2.66 -13.58 6.26
N VAL A 19 2.40 -13.61 7.57
CA VAL A 19 1.08 -13.30 8.13
C VAL A 19 0.78 -11.86 7.74
N ALA A 20 -0.46 -11.57 7.35
CA ALA A 20 -0.85 -10.21 7.02
C ALA A 20 -0.73 -9.34 8.27
N ASP A 21 0.25 -8.44 8.28
CA ASP A 21 0.44 -7.46 9.33
C ASP A 21 -0.48 -6.24 9.09
N ILE A 22 -1.18 -5.83 10.15
CA ILE A 22 -1.86 -4.53 10.23
C ILE A 22 -1.05 -3.65 11.17
N TYR A 23 -0.58 -2.50 10.69
CA TYR A 23 0.24 -1.61 11.50
C TYR A 23 0.07 -0.14 11.11
N ASN A 24 0.43 0.75 12.04
CA ASN A 24 0.36 2.19 11.84
C ASN A 24 1.45 2.66 10.87
N VAL A 25 1.10 3.53 9.93
CA VAL A 25 1.97 4.09 8.91
C VAL A 25 1.88 5.61 8.91
N ASN A 26 2.98 6.28 8.59
CA ASN A 26 2.90 7.68 8.19
C ASN A 26 2.27 7.71 6.79
N VAL A 27 0.96 7.95 6.70
CA VAL A 27 0.33 8.25 5.41
C VAL A 27 0.95 9.56 4.92
N PRO A 28 1.67 9.58 3.78
CA PRO A 28 2.34 10.79 3.36
C PRO A 28 1.32 11.92 3.17
N SER A 29 1.70 13.14 3.55
CA SER A 29 0.84 14.32 3.41
C SER A 29 0.49 14.54 1.94
N GLY A 30 -0.78 14.78 1.63
CA GLY A 30 -1.28 15.06 0.28
C GLY A 30 -2.18 13.96 -0.30
N PHE A 31 -2.29 12.80 0.37
CA PHE A 31 -3.28 11.78 0.02
C PHE A 31 -4.58 12.02 0.79
N PHE A 32 -5.70 12.19 0.09
CA PHE A 32 -7.07 12.26 0.63
C PHE A 32 -7.14 12.92 2.02
N PRO A 33 -6.82 14.23 2.12
CA PRO A 33 -6.55 14.86 3.41
C PRO A 33 -7.81 14.95 4.27
N GLY A 34 -7.77 14.33 5.45
CA GLY A 34 -8.85 14.34 6.43
C GLY A 34 -10.13 13.65 5.93
N PRO A 35 -11.28 13.93 6.57
CA PRO A 35 -12.55 13.33 6.20
C PRO A 35 -12.97 13.68 4.77
N GLN A 36 -13.35 12.64 4.02
CA GLN A 36 -13.89 12.72 2.67
C GLN A 36 -15.40 12.42 2.70
N ALA A 37 -16.15 13.02 1.79
CA ALA A 37 -17.58 12.75 1.63
C ALA A 37 -18.05 12.83 0.18
N GLY A 38 -18.90 11.89 -0.24
CA GLY A 38 -19.39 11.83 -1.63
C GLY A 38 -20.45 10.77 -1.86
N ILE A 39 -20.48 10.19 -3.06
CA ILE A 39 -21.33 9.04 -3.38
C ILE A 39 -20.55 7.75 -3.14
N GLY A 40 -21.16 6.82 -2.41
CA GLY A 40 -20.66 5.45 -2.28
C GLY A 40 -21.45 4.53 -3.21
N SER A 41 -20.86 4.16 -4.34
CA SER A 41 -21.40 3.12 -5.23
C SER A 41 -20.90 1.74 -4.81
N TRP A 42 -21.25 0.72 -5.60
CA TRP A 42 -20.80 -0.65 -5.38
C TRP A 42 -20.36 -1.36 -6.66
N TYR A 43 -19.43 -2.28 -6.49
CA TYR A 43 -18.93 -3.17 -7.54
C TYR A 43 -18.70 -4.60 -7.04
N ARG A 44 -18.68 -5.53 -7.99
CA ARG A 44 -18.29 -6.93 -7.78
C ARG A 44 -16.87 -7.14 -8.28
N ALA A 45 -16.11 -8.01 -7.62
CA ALA A 45 -14.70 -8.25 -7.94
C ALA A 45 -14.49 -8.81 -9.37
N SER A 46 -15.46 -9.57 -9.90
CA SER A 46 -15.38 -10.16 -11.24
C SER A 46 -16.73 -10.10 -11.94
N ALA A 47 -17.03 -8.97 -12.55
CA ALA A 47 -18.25 -8.73 -13.33
C ALA A 47 -17.98 -7.70 -14.43
N GLY A 48 -18.19 -8.08 -15.69
CA GLY A 48 -17.99 -7.17 -16.82
C GLY A 48 -18.88 -5.92 -16.80
N GLN A 49 -20.07 -6.01 -16.19
CA GLN A 49 -20.96 -4.86 -15.99
C GLN A 49 -20.39 -3.80 -15.03
N ASP A 50 -19.42 -4.20 -14.20
CA ASP A 50 -18.76 -3.35 -13.23
C ASP A 50 -17.33 -3.01 -13.69
N SER A 51 -16.97 -3.35 -14.94
CA SER A 51 -15.62 -3.18 -15.51
C SER A 51 -14.50 -3.92 -14.75
N THR A 52 -14.84 -5.00 -14.04
CA THR A 52 -13.88 -5.81 -13.27
C THR A 52 -13.65 -7.19 -13.86
N ASN A 53 -12.54 -7.83 -13.49
CA ASN A 53 -12.09 -9.10 -14.06
C ASN A 53 -11.47 -10.08 -13.02
N GLY A 54 -11.68 -9.85 -11.72
CA GLY A 54 -11.10 -10.64 -10.64
C GLY A 54 -9.65 -10.30 -10.31
N LYS A 55 -9.06 -9.29 -10.97
CA LYS A 55 -7.75 -8.74 -10.62
C LYS A 55 -7.86 -7.24 -10.36
N SER A 56 -7.41 -6.82 -9.18
CA SER A 56 -7.51 -5.44 -8.76
C SER A 56 -6.44 -4.55 -9.40
N TRP A 57 -6.67 -3.23 -9.42
CA TRP A 57 -5.67 -2.25 -9.80
C TRP A 57 -4.39 -2.36 -8.96
N CYS A 58 -4.48 -2.83 -7.71
CA CYS A 58 -3.35 -3.10 -6.84
C CYS A 58 -2.53 -4.35 -7.21
N GLY A 59 -2.93 -5.08 -8.25
CA GLY A 59 -2.14 -6.15 -8.87
C GLY A 59 -2.35 -7.54 -8.27
N TYR A 60 -3.28 -7.71 -7.33
CA TYR A 60 -3.63 -8.99 -6.72
C TYR A 60 -5.03 -9.47 -7.12
N THR A 61 -5.30 -10.76 -6.94
CA THR A 61 -6.65 -11.33 -7.08
C THR A 61 -7.47 -11.02 -5.84
N TYR A 62 -8.69 -10.55 -6.06
CA TYR A 62 -9.64 -10.11 -5.03
C TYR A 62 -11.01 -10.73 -5.24
N PHE A 63 -11.81 -10.75 -4.17
CA PHE A 63 -13.13 -11.39 -4.14
C PHE A 63 -14.18 -10.43 -3.55
N ASN A 64 -15.47 -10.70 -3.82
CA ASN A 64 -16.57 -9.90 -3.28
C ASN A 64 -16.53 -9.76 -1.75
N SER A 65 -15.98 -10.75 -1.07
CA SER A 65 -15.85 -10.79 0.39
C SER A 65 -14.70 -9.97 0.95
N ASP A 66 -13.76 -9.51 0.11
CA ASP A 66 -12.66 -8.69 0.60
C ASP A 66 -13.20 -7.29 0.97
N PRO A 67 -12.84 -6.73 2.15
CA PRO A 67 -13.25 -5.42 2.61
C PRO A 67 -12.47 -4.32 1.89
N VAL A 68 -12.62 -4.25 0.57
CA VAL A 68 -11.90 -3.33 -0.31
C VAL A 68 -12.86 -2.25 -0.80
N PHE A 69 -12.32 -1.04 -0.95
CA PHE A 69 -12.96 0.04 -1.69
C PHE A 69 -12.01 0.62 -2.73
N ALA A 70 -12.58 1.29 -3.72
CA ALA A 70 -11.90 1.91 -4.82
C ALA A 70 -12.11 3.43 -4.76
N PRO A 71 -11.07 4.22 -4.45
CA PRO A 71 -11.05 5.65 -4.69
C PRO A 71 -10.89 5.99 -6.17
N SER A 72 -11.02 7.27 -6.48
CA SER A 72 -10.81 7.83 -7.81
C SER A 72 -9.38 7.57 -8.30
N LEU A 73 -9.24 7.12 -9.54
CA LEU A 73 -7.93 6.86 -10.15
C LEU A 73 -7.12 8.16 -10.29
N GLU A 74 -7.74 9.28 -10.70
CA GLU A 74 -7.14 10.62 -10.74
C GLU A 74 -6.59 11.01 -9.36
N GLY A 75 -7.37 10.77 -8.30
CA GLY A 75 -6.96 11.03 -6.91
C GLY A 75 -5.77 10.20 -6.43
N MET A 76 -5.51 9.05 -7.06
CA MET A 76 -4.36 8.18 -6.78
C MET A 76 -3.19 8.37 -7.75
N GLY A 77 -3.30 9.33 -8.68
CA GLY A 77 -2.24 9.73 -9.62
C GLY A 77 -2.47 9.31 -11.07
N GLY A 78 -3.58 8.66 -11.40
CA GLY A 78 -4.05 8.51 -12.78
C GLY A 78 -3.44 7.39 -13.62
N ALA A 79 -2.48 6.62 -13.11
CA ALA A 79 -1.77 5.61 -13.90
C ALA A 79 -2.38 4.21 -13.77
N THR A 80 -2.45 3.50 -14.89
CA THR A 80 -2.78 2.07 -14.97
C THR A 80 -1.57 1.31 -15.50
N TYR A 81 -1.54 -0.01 -15.32
CA TYR A 81 -0.48 -0.84 -15.89
C TYR A 81 -0.31 -0.63 -17.40
N ASN A 82 -1.41 -0.43 -18.12
CA ASN A 82 -1.41 -0.27 -19.57
C ASN A 82 -1.07 1.16 -20.02
N SER A 83 -1.35 2.19 -19.21
CA SER A 83 -1.04 3.58 -19.57
C SER A 83 0.37 4.00 -19.20
N ASN A 84 0.83 3.65 -17.99
CA ASN A 84 2.19 3.92 -17.53
C ASN A 84 2.56 2.92 -16.41
N PRO A 85 3.26 1.82 -16.72
CA PRO A 85 3.53 0.77 -15.75
C PRO A 85 4.47 1.18 -14.62
N ASP A 86 5.37 2.16 -14.85
CA ASP A 86 6.26 2.68 -13.81
C ASP A 86 5.49 3.56 -12.82
N ALA A 87 4.70 4.51 -13.33
CA ALA A 87 3.84 5.34 -12.49
C ALA A 87 2.78 4.51 -11.77
N TRP A 88 2.21 3.50 -12.43
CA TRP A 88 1.28 2.56 -11.81
C TRP A 88 1.93 1.84 -10.61
N ARG A 89 3.13 1.27 -10.79
CA ARG A 89 3.86 0.62 -9.68
C ARG A 89 4.11 1.58 -8.53
N GLU A 90 4.53 2.81 -8.83
CA GLU A 90 4.76 3.84 -7.82
C GLU A 90 3.47 4.16 -7.05
N GLN A 91 2.36 4.39 -7.76
CA GLN A 91 1.08 4.78 -7.20
C GLN A 91 0.43 3.65 -6.42
N THR A 92 0.45 2.42 -6.92
CA THR A 92 -0.11 1.27 -6.18
C THR A 92 0.62 1.05 -4.86
N ARG A 93 1.95 1.25 -4.83
CA ARG A 93 2.75 1.11 -3.60
C ARG A 93 2.47 2.21 -2.58
N LYS A 94 1.95 3.35 -3.01
CA LYS A 94 1.57 4.51 -2.19
C LYS A 94 0.12 4.51 -1.72
N HIS A 95 -0.74 3.61 -2.18
CA HIS A 95 -2.16 3.66 -1.82
C HIS A 95 -2.71 2.31 -1.39
N CYS A 96 -2.31 1.24 -2.07
CA CYS A 96 -2.86 -0.09 -1.83
C CYS A 96 -2.55 -0.58 -0.42
N GLY A 97 -3.59 -1.03 0.27
CA GLY A 97 -3.54 -1.53 1.64
C GLY A 97 -3.82 -0.47 2.70
N LEU A 98 -3.85 0.82 2.35
CA LEU A 98 -4.22 1.87 3.30
C LEU A 98 -5.64 1.63 3.81
N GLU A 99 -5.80 1.66 5.13
CA GLU A 99 -7.07 1.41 5.80
C GLU A 99 -7.85 2.71 5.99
N ALA A 100 -9.12 2.69 5.61
CA ALA A 100 -10.09 3.74 5.87
C ALA A 100 -11.23 3.24 6.76
N LYS A 101 -11.79 4.13 7.58
CA LYS A 101 -13.11 3.91 8.16
C LYS A 101 -14.15 4.48 7.19
N VAL A 102 -15.00 3.63 6.64
CA VAL A 102 -16.07 4.01 5.71
C VAL A 102 -17.42 3.92 6.42
N THR A 103 -18.25 4.95 6.29
CA THR A 103 -19.53 5.10 7.01
C THR A 103 -20.65 5.48 6.06
N ASP A 104 -21.77 4.76 6.16
CA ASP A 104 -23.03 5.21 5.60
C ASP A 104 -23.77 6.06 6.65
N PRO A 105 -23.94 7.37 6.43
CA PRO A 105 -24.63 8.23 7.40
C PRO A 105 -26.12 7.89 7.54
N THR A 106 -26.72 7.23 6.55
CA THR A 106 -28.16 6.91 6.53
C THR A 106 -28.48 5.80 7.53
N THR A 107 -27.63 4.77 7.59
CA THR A 107 -27.77 3.65 8.52
C THR A 107 -26.98 3.85 9.81
N GLY A 108 -26.00 4.76 9.82
CA GLY A 108 -25.05 4.96 10.90
C GLY A 108 -24.00 3.85 11.03
N LYS A 109 -23.97 2.89 10.10
CA LYS A 109 -23.02 1.77 10.14
C LYS A 109 -21.68 2.17 9.52
N SER A 110 -20.61 1.64 10.11
CA SER A 110 -19.25 1.81 9.60
C SER A 110 -18.53 0.47 9.46
N GLN A 111 -17.55 0.41 8.57
CA GLN A 111 -16.63 -0.70 8.45
C GLN A 111 -15.23 -0.21 8.10
N LEU A 112 -14.20 -0.91 8.59
CA LEU A 112 -12.82 -0.72 8.15
C LEU A 112 -12.64 -1.41 6.80
N MET A 113 -12.15 -0.66 5.83
CA MET A 113 -11.93 -1.12 4.46
C MET A 113 -10.56 -0.68 3.99
N TYR A 114 -10.05 -1.30 2.94
CA TYR A 114 -8.71 -1.05 2.41
C TYR A 114 -8.79 -0.53 0.98
N ILE A 115 -7.95 0.45 0.64
CA ILE A 115 -7.75 0.80 -0.76
C ILE A 115 -7.15 -0.43 -1.44
N GLY A 116 -7.89 -1.00 -2.36
CA GLY A 116 -7.50 -2.23 -3.04
C GLY A 116 -7.78 -2.23 -4.53
N ASP A 117 -8.47 -1.21 -5.04
CA ASP A 117 -8.73 -1.00 -6.46
C ASP A 117 -8.86 0.51 -6.76
N SER A 118 -9.14 0.86 -8.01
CA SER A 118 -9.42 2.23 -8.46
C SER A 118 -10.62 2.25 -9.40
N PHE A 119 -11.41 3.33 -9.41
CA PHE A 119 -12.45 3.52 -10.44
C PHE A 119 -12.12 4.68 -11.38
N ASP A 120 -12.67 4.62 -12.60
CA ASP A 120 -12.52 5.66 -13.62
C ASP A 120 -13.28 6.95 -13.23
N ASP A 121 -12.56 8.06 -13.26
CA ASP A 121 -13.00 9.40 -12.82
C ASP A 121 -14.09 10.04 -13.67
N THR A 122 -14.50 9.40 -14.77
CA THR A 122 -15.68 9.83 -15.55
C THR A 122 -16.94 9.97 -14.69
N TRP A 123 -16.96 9.40 -13.47
CA TRP A 123 -18.07 9.42 -12.52
C TRP A 123 -17.73 10.14 -11.19
N PHE A 124 -17.54 11.46 -11.26
CA PHE A 124 -17.37 12.44 -10.15
C PHE A 124 -16.26 12.19 -9.10
N ARG A 125 -15.46 13.23 -8.86
CA ARG A 125 -14.15 13.23 -8.16
C ARG A 125 -14.10 12.89 -6.65
N VAL A 126 -15.22 12.77 -5.93
CA VAL A 126 -15.21 12.53 -4.46
C VAL A 126 -15.93 11.22 -4.09
N ASN A 127 -16.16 10.38 -5.09
CA ASN A 127 -16.87 9.12 -4.91
C ASN A 127 -15.91 8.00 -4.52
N ILE A 128 -16.49 6.96 -3.91
CA ILE A 128 -15.81 5.67 -3.75
C ILE A 128 -16.72 4.58 -4.29
N ASP A 129 -16.12 3.54 -4.84
CA ASP A 129 -16.80 2.31 -5.19
C ASP A 129 -16.49 1.25 -4.15
N ILE A 130 -17.50 0.63 -3.55
CA ILE A 130 -17.34 -0.28 -2.41
C ILE A 130 -17.57 -1.72 -2.87
N MET A 131 -16.69 -2.64 -2.48
CA MET A 131 -16.90 -4.06 -2.78
C MET A 131 -18.26 -4.52 -2.21
N ILE A 132 -19.02 -5.25 -3.03
CA ILE A 132 -20.45 -5.52 -2.80
C ILE A 132 -20.80 -6.10 -1.42
N ASP A 133 -19.97 -6.96 -0.83
CA ASP A 133 -20.28 -7.53 0.49
C ASP A 133 -20.07 -6.48 1.59
N ALA A 134 -19.02 -5.67 1.49
CA ALA A 134 -18.75 -4.56 2.41
C ALA A 134 -19.82 -3.46 2.30
N TYR A 135 -20.28 -3.16 1.08
CA TYR A 135 -21.42 -2.28 0.83
C TYR A 135 -22.68 -2.84 1.50
N SER A 136 -22.95 -4.13 1.34
CA SER A 136 -24.13 -4.80 1.91
C SER A 136 -24.13 -4.80 3.44
N ILE A 137 -22.97 -4.80 4.08
CA ILE A 137 -22.82 -4.70 5.54
C ILE A 137 -23.27 -3.32 6.03
N ILE A 138 -22.81 -2.24 5.39
CA ILE A 138 -23.04 -0.87 5.88
C ILE A 138 -24.34 -0.26 5.35
N HIS A 139 -24.80 -0.60 4.14
CA HIS A 139 -26.00 -0.02 3.52
C HIS A 139 -27.13 -1.03 3.35
N GLY A 140 -26.80 -2.23 2.87
CA GLY A 140 -27.77 -3.29 2.51
C GLY A 140 -27.56 -3.79 1.08
N ASN A 141 -28.11 -4.95 0.75
CA ASN A 141 -27.93 -5.54 -0.59
C ASN A 141 -28.62 -4.69 -1.67
N PRO A 142 -27.89 -4.18 -2.67
CA PRO A 142 -28.47 -3.34 -3.73
C PRO A 142 -29.28 -4.15 -4.76
N ASN A 143 -29.30 -5.49 -4.69
CA ASN A 143 -30.05 -6.41 -5.57
C ASN A 143 -29.80 -6.16 -7.07
N GLY A 144 -28.61 -5.69 -7.43
CA GLY A 144 -28.24 -5.39 -8.81
C GLY A 144 -28.60 -3.98 -9.29
N ASP A 145 -29.30 -3.16 -8.50
CA ASP A 145 -29.63 -1.78 -8.87
C ASP A 145 -28.42 -0.85 -8.70
N LYS A 146 -27.90 -0.34 -9.81
CA LYS A 146 -26.76 0.61 -9.82
C LYS A 146 -27.13 2.01 -9.35
N ASN A 147 -28.42 2.33 -9.24
CA ASN A 147 -28.89 3.59 -8.64
C ASN A 147 -29.02 3.49 -7.12
N ASN A 148 -28.95 2.29 -6.56
CA ASN A 148 -28.86 2.09 -5.12
C ASN A 148 -27.43 2.44 -4.68
N VAL A 149 -27.26 3.67 -4.21
CA VAL A 149 -25.99 4.27 -3.82
C VAL A 149 -26.12 4.95 -2.47
N ILE A 150 -25.03 4.97 -1.71
CA ILE A 150 -24.95 5.73 -0.46
C ILE A 150 -24.77 7.20 -0.80
N LYS A 151 -25.76 8.03 -0.49
CA LYS A 151 -25.64 9.48 -0.63
C LYS A 151 -24.93 10.07 0.58
N GLY A 152 -23.79 10.72 0.36
CA GLY A 152 -23.00 11.33 1.43
C GLY A 152 -22.19 10.30 2.22
N VAL A 153 -21.73 9.21 1.59
CA VAL A 153 -20.80 8.28 2.24
C VAL A 153 -19.62 9.06 2.81
N GLN A 154 -19.21 8.73 4.03
CA GLN A 154 -18.12 9.40 4.72
C GLN A 154 -16.96 8.42 4.88
N TRP A 155 -15.74 8.86 4.59
CA TRP A 155 -14.58 8.03 4.84
C TRP A 155 -13.34 8.83 5.20
N GLU A 156 -12.43 8.22 5.95
CA GLU A 156 -11.16 8.83 6.34
C GLU A 156 -10.11 7.75 6.50
N LEU A 157 -8.89 8.03 6.05
CA LEU A 157 -7.73 7.17 6.27
C LEU A 157 -7.38 7.13 7.76
N THR A 158 -7.19 5.93 8.29
CA THR A 158 -6.94 5.71 9.73
C THR A 158 -5.48 5.92 10.13
N GLY A 159 -4.58 6.04 9.16
CA GLY A 159 -3.15 5.97 9.41
C GLY A 159 -2.63 4.54 9.57
N ARG A 160 -3.38 3.51 9.15
CA ARG A 160 -2.95 2.11 9.15
C ARG A 160 -2.87 1.52 7.75
N VAL A 161 -2.06 0.47 7.61
CA VAL A 161 -2.02 -0.37 6.41
C VAL A 161 -2.31 -1.82 6.79
N ASN A 162 -2.93 -2.57 5.87
CA ASN A 162 -2.99 -4.03 5.91
C ASN A 162 -2.23 -4.61 4.72
N THR A 163 -1.15 -5.35 5.02
CA THR A 163 -0.26 -5.91 3.99
C THR A 163 -0.91 -6.96 3.10
N LYS A 164 -2.02 -7.59 3.50
CA LYS A 164 -2.81 -8.47 2.62
C LYS A 164 -3.28 -7.75 1.35
N TYR A 165 -3.63 -6.48 1.49
CA TYR A 165 -4.19 -5.66 0.40
C TYR A 165 -3.18 -4.68 -0.17
N ALA A 166 -1.90 -4.81 0.20
CA ALA A 166 -0.83 -3.99 -0.32
C ALA A 166 -0.40 -4.48 -1.72
N ALA A 167 0.05 -3.56 -2.56
CA ALA A 167 0.58 -3.91 -3.87
C ALA A 167 1.91 -4.68 -3.74
N PRO A 168 2.26 -5.55 -4.70
CA PRO A 168 3.57 -6.20 -4.70
C PRO A 168 4.74 -5.23 -4.61
N GLY A 169 5.59 -5.42 -3.59
CA GLY A 169 6.72 -4.55 -3.30
C GLY A 169 6.35 -3.21 -2.65
N ALA A 170 5.11 -3.05 -2.18
CA ALA A 170 4.74 -1.95 -1.30
C ALA A 170 5.38 -2.18 0.08
N PHE A 171 5.93 -1.11 0.64
CA PHE A 171 6.47 -1.10 1.98
C PHE A 171 6.15 0.22 2.64
N TRP A 172 5.62 0.13 3.85
CA TRP A 172 5.29 1.29 4.66
C TRP A 172 6.13 1.26 5.93
N PRO A 173 6.93 2.28 6.24
CA PRO A 173 7.63 2.33 7.51
C PRO A 173 6.61 2.45 8.64
N PRO A 174 6.70 1.62 9.71
CA PRO A 174 5.85 1.78 10.88
C PRO A 174 6.06 3.17 11.51
N THR A 175 5.00 3.83 11.96
CA THR A 175 5.15 5.05 12.77
C THR A 175 5.98 4.71 14.01
N SER A 176 7.01 5.51 14.31
CA SER A 176 7.84 5.37 15.51
C SER A 176 7.00 5.56 16.77
N GLY A 177 6.33 4.50 17.21
CA GLY A 177 5.40 4.49 18.34
C GLY A 177 5.27 3.13 19.01
N GLY A 178 6.10 2.15 18.63
CA GLY A 178 6.30 0.92 19.40
C GLY A 178 7.44 1.12 20.38
N SER A 179 7.12 1.16 21.67
CA SER A 179 8.04 1.37 22.80
C SER A 179 9.36 0.62 22.67
N GLY A 180 10.45 1.37 22.43
CA GLY A 180 11.82 0.89 22.51
C GLY A 180 12.71 2.02 22.99
N SER A 181 12.98 2.05 24.29
CA SER A 181 13.92 2.96 24.92
C SER A 181 15.34 2.73 24.36
N GLY A 182 16.03 3.81 23.94
CA GLY A 182 17.43 3.78 23.50
C GLY A 182 17.73 4.90 22.49
N SER A 183 17.86 6.17 22.88
CA SER A 183 19.08 6.79 23.45
C SER A 183 20.27 6.80 22.46
N GLY A 184 20.47 7.91 21.75
CA GLY A 184 21.70 8.24 21.00
C GLY A 184 21.45 8.80 19.60
N ALA A 185 22.20 9.84 19.20
CA ALA A 185 22.25 10.28 17.80
C ALA A 185 22.63 9.09 16.89
N GLY A 186 21.90 8.90 15.80
CA GLY A 186 22.14 7.80 14.84
C GLY A 186 21.61 6.41 15.25
N GLY A 187 20.96 6.26 16.42
CA GLY A 187 20.36 4.99 16.85
C GLY A 187 19.11 4.59 16.04
N LEU A 188 18.61 3.37 16.25
CA LEU A 188 17.38 2.90 15.59
C LEU A 188 16.21 3.85 15.90
N GLY A 189 15.54 4.35 14.87
CA GLY A 189 14.47 5.35 14.99
C GLY A 189 14.95 6.81 15.07
N ALA A 190 16.25 7.09 15.08
CA ALA A 190 16.78 8.45 15.06
C ALA A 190 16.57 9.13 13.70
N LYS A 191 16.41 10.47 13.70
CA LYS A 191 16.39 11.25 12.46
C LYS A 191 17.74 11.26 11.76
N CYS A 192 17.72 11.22 10.44
CA CYS A 192 18.89 11.19 9.58
C CYS A 192 18.58 11.83 8.22
N ASP A 193 19.60 12.33 7.54
CA ASP A 193 19.50 12.97 6.21
C ASP A 193 20.41 12.28 5.16
N GLY A 194 21.18 11.27 5.58
CA GLY A 194 22.14 10.56 4.73
C GLY A 194 23.37 11.38 4.31
N GLN A 195 23.55 12.59 4.86
CA GLN A 195 24.64 13.51 4.52
C GLN A 195 25.39 14.00 5.77
N THR A 196 24.67 14.61 6.72
CA THR A 196 25.22 15.24 7.92
C THR A 196 24.74 14.57 9.21
N GLN A 197 23.57 13.95 9.17
CA GLN A 197 22.96 13.15 10.22
C GLN A 197 22.94 11.70 9.77
N LEU A 198 23.98 10.96 10.14
CA LEU A 198 24.18 9.57 9.74
C LEU A 198 23.68 8.60 10.81
N CYS A 199 23.32 7.40 10.36
CA CYS A 199 22.95 6.31 11.24
C CYS A 199 24.18 5.56 11.76
N ASN A 200 24.04 4.95 12.93
CA ASN A 200 25.07 4.10 13.51
C ASN A 200 25.32 2.88 12.61
N SER A 201 26.52 2.31 12.72
CA SER A 201 26.94 1.15 11.92
C SER A 201 25.93 0.02 11.99
N GLY A 202 25.55 -0.53 10.82
CA GLY A 202 24.51 -1.56 10.69
C GLY A 202 23.10 -1.03 10.46
N LEU A 203 22.90 0.30 10.45
CA LEU A 203 21.61 0.95 10.20
C LEU A 203 21.65 1.79 8.91
N THR A 204 20.52 1.88 8.21
CA THR A 204 20.33 2.68 6.99
C THR A 204 19.37 3.83 7.26
N CYS A 205 19.67 5.01 6.72
CA CYS A 205 18.76 6.15 6.79
C CYS A 205 17.61 6.00 5.77
N LEU A 206 16.39 5.75 6.20
CA LEU A 206 15.26 5.52 5.29
C LEU A 206 14.61 6.84 4.85
N SER A 207 14.43 7.01 3.55
CA SER A 207 13.72 8.13 2.90
C SER A 207 12.24 7.76 2.66
N PRO A 208 11.28 8.72 2.59
CA PRO A 208 11.42 10.18 2.69
C PRO A 208 11.49 10.73 4.13
N ASP A 209 11.19 9.89 5.13
CA ASP A 209 11.00 10.35 6.50
C ASP A 209 12.32 10.68 7.24
N GLY A 210 13.45 10.23 6.70
CA GLY A 210 14.79 10.45 7.25
C GLY A 210 14.95 9.77 8.61
N VAL A 211 14.84 8.44 8.67
CA VAL A 211 14.91 7.69 9.94
C VAL A 211 15.86 6.48 9.86
N CYS A 212 16.71 6.30 10.87
CA CYS A 212 17.65 5.18 10.96
C CYS A 212 16.95 3.85 11.25
N SER A 213 17.19 2.84 10.41
CA SER A 213 16.55 1.52 10.49
C SER A 213 17.57 0.38 10.32
N ASP A 214 17.33 -0.74 11.00
CA ASP A 214 18.06 -2.00 10.86
C ASP A 214 17.59 -2.84 9.66
N LYS A 215 16.62 -2.33 8.90
CA LYS A 215 16.06 -3.00 7.73
C LYS A 215 16.83 -2.68 6.46
N ALA A 216 16.92 -3.68 5.60
CA ALA A 216 17.43 -3.54 4.25
C ALA A 216 16.63 -2.42 3.55
N CYS A 217 17.37 -1.49 2.99
CA CYS A 217 16.92 -0.27 2.32
C CYS A 217 15.56 -0.43 1.59
N ASN A 218 14.68 0.56 1.76
CA ASN A 218 13.26 0.51 1.39
C ASN A 218 12.92 1.25 0.08
N TRP A 219 13.88 1.97 -0.50
CA TRP A 219 13.79 2.57 -1.83
C TRP A 219 15.18 3.02 -2.32
N GLY A 220 15.47 2.86 -3.61
CA GLY A 220 16.70 3.37 -4.24
C GLY A 220 17.99 2.61 -3.88
N CYS A 221 17.87 1.35 -3.45
CA CYS A 221 18.98 0.52 -2.97
C CYS A 221 19.65 -0.25 -4.10
N GLN A 222 20.84 -0.82 -3.88
CA GLN A 222 21.47 -1.70 -4.87
C GLN A 222 20.48 -2.73 -5.46
N GLY A 223 20.38 -2.77 -6.80
CA GLY A 223 19.45 -3.62 -7.55
C GLY A 223 18.06 -3.04 -7.82
N TRP A 224 17.73 -1.85 -7.30
CA TRP A 224 16.43 -1.22 -7.51
C TRP A 224 16.31 -0.51 -8.85
N SER A 225 15.16 -0.61 -9.52
CA SER A 225 14.90 0.20 -10.71
C SER A 225 14.86 1.69 -10.37
N CYS A 226 15.50 2.51 -11.19
CA CYS A 226 15.66 3.94 -10.97
C CYS A 226 15.54 4.76 -12.26
N SER A 227 15.24 6.04 -12.13
CA SER A 227 15.12 7.01 -13.22
C SER A 227 15.42 8.43 -12.73
N SER A 228 15.29 9.44 -13.61
CA SER A 228 15.35 10.85 -13.21
C SER A 228 14.25 11.26 -12.24
N SER A 229 13.11 10.56 -12.25
CA SER A 229 11.99 10.77 -11.31
C SER A 229 12.04 9.83 -10.10
N VAL A 230 12.84 8.76 -10.16
CA VAL A 230 12.99 7.76 -9.10
C VAL A 230 14.48 7.54 -8.80
N PRO A 231 15.16 8.48 -8.10
CA PRO A 231 16.60 8.39 -7.92
C PRO A 231 17.02 7.30 -6.92
N CYS A 232 18.30 6.94 -6.97
CA CYS A 232 18.88 6.00 -6.03
C CYS A 232 19.26 6.68 -4.71
N GLN A 233 19.16 5.91 -3.64
CA GLN A 233 19.66 6.30 -2.34
C GLN A 233 21.18 6.17 -2.34
N LYS A 234 21.87 7.21 -1.86
CA LYS A 234 23.32 7.15 -1.66
C LYS A 234 23.70 6.03 -0.67
N PRO A 235 24.82 5.30 -0.91
CA PRO A 235 25.88 5.61 -1.86
C PRO A 235 25.60 5.24 -3.33
N TRP A 236 24.47 4.59 -3.62
CA TRP A 236 24.15 4.06 -4.94
C TRP A 236 23.82 5.17 -5.96
N ASN A 237 24.18 4.92 -7.21
CA ASN A 237 23.89 5.76 -8.36
C ASN A 237 22.94 5.04 -9.30
N CYS A 238 22.10 5.80 -10.00
CA CYS A 238 21.24 5.22 -11.02
C CYS A 238 22.08 4.92 -12.27
N ALA A 239 22.40 3.65 -12.48
CA ALA A 239 23.17 3.17 -13.62
C ALA A 239 22.32 2.21 -14.45
N SER A 240 22.09 2.52 -15.72
CA SER A 240 21.29 1.69 -16.62
C SER A 240 19.87 1.39 -16.10
N GLY A 241 19.26 2.37 -15.42
CA GLY A 241 17.93 2.23 -14.85
C GLY A 241 17.87 1.34 -13.61
N VAL A 242 19.01 1.01 -13.01
CA VAL A 242 19.11 0.26 -11.75
C VAL A 242 20.10 0.95 -10.80
N CYS A 243 19.81 0.94 -9.50
CA CYS A 243 20.70 1.45 -8.48
C CYS A 243 21.89 0.52 -8.30
N SER A 244 23.10 1.02 -8.47
CA SER A 244 24.35 0.28 -8.30
C SER A 244 25.41 1.12 -7.60
N ALA A 245 26.51 0.49 -7.18
CA ALA A 245 27.71 1.19 -6.72
C ALA A 245 28.20 2.15 -7.81
#